data_AF-A0A958JGL3-F1
#
_entry.id   AF-A0A958JGL3-F1
#
_cell.length_a   1.000
_cell.length_b   1.000
_cell.length_c   1.000
_cell.angle_alpha   90.00
_cell.angle_beta   90.00
_cell.angle_gamma   90.00
#
_symmetry.space_group_name_H-M   'P 1'
#
loop_
_entity.id
_entity.type
_entity.pdbx_description
1 polymer ?
#
loop_
_entity_poly.entity_id
_entity_poly.type
_entity_poly.pdbx_seq_one_letter_code
_entity_poly.pdbx_strand_id
1 'polypeptide(L)'
;MNVCFILNEYSLHNSVVGHYIAARPMDQVSLIKVKLVLKGKDRVRTASAVLPKLPKRFVAGKFVELLIVLMITVVPKILSRGAIFRRLSRIAARHRLPFHVTEHVSDSATLEFISAQSPDVIVTLVHQIIPRIIIKSARLGVVNIHPGLIPGVSGDPAVFLGVERGLWRVRGNAPLDRR
;
A
#
# COMPACT_ATOMS: atom_id res chain seq x y z
N MET A 1 12.78 -14.23 -12.10
CA MET A 1 11.30 -14.20 -11.99
C MET A 1 10.83 -12.80 -12.32
N ASN A 2 9.68 -12.68 -12.98
CA ASN A 2 9.07 -11.39 -13.31
C ASN A 2 8.06 -11.03 -12.21
N VAL A 3 8.33 -9.97 -11.45
CA VAL A 3 7.50 -9.54 -10.33
C VAL A 3 6.92 -8.17 -10.61
N CYS A 4 5.59 -8.08 -10.58
CA CYS A 4 4.89 -6.81 -10.72
C CYS A 4 4.32 -6.37 -9.38
N PHE A 5 4.75 -5.22 -8.88
CA PHE A 5 4.16 -4.62 -7.68
C PHE A 5 3.06 -3.62 -8.07
N ILE A 6 1.88 -3.76 -7.48
CA ILE A 6 0.78 -2.79 -7.60
C ILE A 6 0.57 -2.14 -6.24
N LEU A 7 0.93 -0.87 -6.10
CA LEU A 7 1.06 -0.20 -4.80
C LEU A 7 0.42 1.19 -4.82
N ASN A 8 -0.15 1.61 -3.68
CA ASN A 8 -0.62 2.99 -3.47
C ASN A 8 0.55 3.97 -3.30
N GLU A 9 0.40 5.21 -3.79
CA GLU A 9 1.44 6.26 -3.74
C GLU A 9 2.07 6.51 -2.35
N TYR A 10 1.23 6.48 -1.31
CA TYR A 10 1.58 6.89 0.05
C TYR A 10 1.80 5.71 0.99
N SER A 11 2.06 4.52 0.46
CA SER A 11 2.31 3.39 1.34
C SER A 11 3.65 3.58 2.08
N LEU A 12 3.60 3.47 3.41
CA LEU A 12 4.78 3.26 4.27
C LEU A 12 5.62 2.04 3.82
N HIS A 13 5.05 1.21 2.94
CA HIS A 13 5.55 -0.08 2.51
C HIS A 13 6.31 0.02 1.18
N ASN A 14 6.54 1.23 0.63
CA ASN A 14 7.40 1.38 -0.56
C ASN A 14 8.83 0.86 -0.30
N SER A 15 9.24 0.79 0.98
CA SER A 15 10.49 0.14 1.40
C SER A 15 10.54 -1.35 1.04
N VAL A 16 9.39 -2.04 1.01
CA VAL A 16 9.30 -3.48 0.66
C VAL A 16 9.90 -3.73 -0.72
N VAL A 17 9.61 -2.87 -1.69
CA VAL A 17 10.19 -2.96 -3.05
C VAL A 17 11.72 -2.88 -2.99
N GLY A 18 12.25 -1.92 -2.23
CA GLY A 18 13.70 -1.76 -2.09
C GLY A 18 14.38 -2.96 -1.45
N HIS A 19 13.78 -3.53 -0.39
CA HIS A 19 14.30 -4.73 0.26
C HIS A 19 14.18 -5.97 -0.65
N TYR A 20 13.10 -6.09 -1.40
CA TYR A 20 12.90 -7.16 -2.37
C TYR A 20 14.01 -7.15 -3.44
N ILE A 21 14.25 -6.00 -4.06
CA ILE A 21 15.30 -5.85 -5.09
C ILE A 21 16.67 -6.20 -4.52
N ALA A 22 16.99 -5.77 -3.30
CA ALA A 22 18.25 -6.08 -2.65
C ALA A 22 18.41 -7.58 -2.36
N ALA A 23 17.34 -8.25 -1.94
CA ALA A 23 17.34 -9.68 -1.64
C ALA A 23 17.31 -10.57 -2.90
N ARG A 24 16.75 -10.07 -4.00
CA ARG A 24 16.53 -10.82 -5.25
C ARG A 24 16.95 -9.99 -6.47
N PRO A 25 18.26 -9.72 -6.66
CA PRO A 25 18.75 -8.82 -7.71
C PRO A 25 18.56 -9.37 -9.14
N MET A 26 18.37 -10.69 -9.30
CA MET A 26 18.16 -11.34 -10.60
C MET A 26 16.70 -11.33 -11.06
N ASP A 27 15.77 -10.90 -10.22
CA ASP A 27 14.36 -10.80 -10.60
C ASP A 27 14.08 -9.51 -11.37
N GLN A 28 13.27 -9.61 -12.41
CA GLN A 28 12.79 -8.44 -13.14
C GLN A 28 11.62 -7.84 -12.38
N VAL A 29 11.73 -6.58 -12.01
CA VAL A 29 10.72 -5.90 -11.20
C VAL A 29 10.06 -4.80 -12.00
N SER A 30 8.73 -4.82 -12.04
CA SER A 30 7.91 -3.73 -12.59
C SER A 30 7.00 -3.14 -11.52
N LEU A 31 6.69 -1.85 -11.65
CA LEU A 31 5.99 -1.08 -10.63
C LEU A 31 4.77 -0.38 -11.23
N ILE A 32 3.61 -0.58 -10.59
CA ILE A 32 2.37 0.13 -10.88
C ILE A 32 1.99 0.95 -9.66
N LYS A 33 1.96 2.26 -9.84
CA LYS A 33 1.47 3.21 -8.85
C LYS A 33 -0.01 3.46 -9.07
N VAL A 34 -0.81 3.12 -8.08
CA VAL A 34 -2.25 3.43 -8.05
C VAL A 34 -2.46 4.71 -7.24
N LYS A 35 -3.07 5.72 -7.86
CA LYS A 35 -3.52 6.92 -7.15
C LYS A 35 -4.67 6.54 -6.21
N LEU A 36 -4.73 7.18 -5.05
CA LEU A 36 -5.87 7.00 -4.15
C LEU A 36 -7.12 7.60 -4.81
N VAL A 37 -8.02 6.74 -5.31
CA VAL A 37 -9.29 7.17 -5.91
C VAL A 37 -10.41 6.95 -4.89
N LEU A 38 -10.85 8.03 -4.24
CA LEU A 38 -12.12 8.07 -3.54
C LEU A 38 -13.22 8.25 -4.59
N LYS A 39 -13.80 7.13 -5.06
CA LYS A 39 -14.71 7.12 -6.21
C LYS A 39 -16.00 7.93 -5.93
N GLY A 40 -16.38 8.78 -6.89
CA GLY A 40 -17.79 9.11 -7.18
C GLY A 40 -18.45 10.28 -6.46
N LYS A 41 -17.77 11.01 -5.57
CA LYS A 41 -18.33 12.21 -4.95
C LYS A 41 -17.21 13.23 -4.77
N ASP A 42 -17.48 14.48 -5.16
CA ASP A 42 -16.65 15.65 -4.88
C ASP A 42 -16.02 15.52 -3.49
N ARG A 43 -14.70 15.69 -3.35
CA ARG A 43 -13.96 15.43 -2.11
C ARG A 43 -14.63 16.10 -0.91
N VAL A 44 -15.18 17.28 -1.15
CA VAL A 44 -15.94 18.08 -0.18
C VAL A 44 -17.26 17.39 0.20
N ARG A 45 -18.01 16.87 -0.77
CA ARG A 45 -19.28 16.13 -0.53
C ARG A 45 -19.07 14.78 0.14
N THR A 46 -17.99 14.07 -0.17
CA THR A 46 -17.66 12.81 0.50
C THR A 46 -17.28 13.07 1.95
N ALA A 47 -16.41 14.06 2.18
CA ALA A 47 -16.05 14.48 3.52
C ALA A 47 -17.29 14.93 4.29
N SER A 48 -18.12 15.82 3.75
CA SER A 48 -19.32 16.31 4.46
C SER A 48 -20.37 15.23 4.73
N ALA A 49 -20.44 14.16 3.92
CA ALA A 49 -21.38 13.06 4.15
C ALA A 49 -20.86 12.01 5.15
N VAL A 50 -19.54 11.83 5.23
CA VAL A 50 -18.89 10.79 6.06
C VAL A 50 -18.45 11.34 7.41
N LEU A 51 -17.89 12.54 7.46
CA LEU A 51 -17.36 13.16 8.68
C LEU A 51 -18.37 13.24 9.83
N PRO A 52 -19.67 13.55 9.60
CA PRO A 52 -20.67 13.58 10.68
C PRO A 52 -21.02 12.18 11.23
N LYS A 53 -20.79 11.12 10.44
CA LYS A 53 -21.10 9.73 10.82
C LYS A 53 -19.95 9.06 11.58
N LEU A 54 -18.79 9.69 11.61
CA LEU A 54 -17.61 9.17 12.28
C LEU A 54 -17.62 9.59 13.75
N PRO A 55 -17.25 8.69 14.69
CA PRO A 55 -17.15 9.05 16.09
C PRO A 55 -16.11 10.16 16.28
N LYS A 56 -16.38 11.14 17.16
CA LYS A 56 -15.49 12.29 17.41
C LYS A 56 -14.05 11.87 17.74
N ARG A 57 -13.91 10.74 18.43
CA ARG A 57 -12.62 10.11 18.78
C ARG A 57 -11.82 9.70 17.54
N PHE A 58 -12.50 9.19 16.52
CA PHE A 58 -11.88 8.80 15.24
C PHE A 58 -11.42 10.02 14.45
N VAL A 59 -12.25 11.07 14.39
CA VAL A 59 -11.87 12.32 13.70
C VAL A 59 -10.66 12.97 14.37
N ALA A 60 -10.65 13.03 15.71
CA ALA A 60 -9.51 13.53 16.47
C ALA A 60 -8.25 12.68 16.22
N GLY A 61 -8.37 11.35 16.24
CA GLY A 61 -7.28 10.43 15.93
C GLY A 61 -6.70 10.66 14.52
N LYS A 62 -7.56 10.86 13.51
CA LYS A 62 -7.13 11.15 12.14
C LYS A 62 -6.44 12.50 11.99
N PHE A 63 -6.84 13.50 12.76
CA PHE A 63 -6.15 14.79 12.83
C PHE A 63 -4.75 14.65 13.41
N VAL A 64 -4.62 13.93 14.53
CA VAL A 64 -3.31 13.66 15.15
C VAL A 64 -2.43 12.85 14.21
N GLU A 65 -2.97 11.83 13.54
CA GLU A 65 -2.26 11.05 12.53
C GLU A 65 -1.77 11.93 11.38
N LEU A 66 -2.63 12.83 10.86
CA LEU A 66 -2.24 13.77 9.82
C LEU A 66 -1.11 14.69 10.28
N LEU A 67 -1.18 15.22 11.50
CA LEU A 67 -0.13 16.05 12.09
C LEU A 67 1.19 15.28 12.25
N ILE A 68 1.13 14.03 12.70
CA ILE A 68 2.30 13.15 12.80
C ILE A 68 2.88 12.94 11.40
N VAL A 69 2.08 12.48 10.43
CA VAL A 69 2.51 12.26 9.05
C VAL A 69 3.12 13.53 8.45
N LEU A 70 2.51 14.69 8.69
CA LEU A 70 3.05 15.98 8.27
C LEU A 70 4.41 16.24 8.93
N MET A 71 4.54 16.03 10.24
CA MET A 71 5.81 16.17 10.94
C MET A 71 6.89 15.26 10.34
N ILE A 72 6.67 13.95 10.24
CA ILE A 72 7.65 13.00 9.69
C ILE A 72 7.91 13.18 8.18
N THR A 73 7.07 13.91 7.43
CA THR A 73 7.31 14.14 5.98
C THR A 73 7.87 15.52 5.65
N VAL A 74 7.45 16.55 6.38
CA VAL A 74 7.79 17.96 6.12
C VAL A 74 9.01 18.41 6.94
N VAL A 75 9.08 18.07 8.23
CA VAL A 75 10.19 18.50 9.09
C VAL A 75 11.54 17.98 8.60
N PRO A 76 11.69 16.70 8.18
CA PRO A 76 12.96 16.22 7.61
C PRO A 76 13.34 16.95 6.32
N LYS A 77 12.35 17.27 5.47
CA LYS A 77 12.58 18.07 4.25
C LYS A 77 13.13 19.45 4.56
N ILE A 78 12.58 20.13 5.57
CA ILE A 78 13.04 21.45 6.02
C ILE A 78 14.45 21.37 6.63
N LEU A 79 14.72 20.30 7.39
CA LEU A 79 16.02 20.03 8.00
C LEU A 79 17.05 19.39 7.04
N SER A 80 16.77 19.35 5.73
CA SER A 80 17.59 18.68 4.70
C SER A 80 17.92 17.21 4.98
N ARG A 81 17.23 16.57 5.93
CA ARG A 81 17.27 15.13 6.16
C ARG A 81 16.31 14.51 5.16
N GLY A 82 16.85 14.00 4.04
CA GLY A 82 16.07 13.54 2.88
C GLY A 82 14.78 12.77 3.23
N ALA A 83 13.77 12.86 2.34
CA ALA A 83 12.41 12.37 2.62
C ALA A 83 12.39 10.97 3.27
N ILE A 84 11.73 10.85 4.43
CA ILE A 84 11.61 9.59 5.19
C ILE A 84 11.01 8.48 4.32
N PHE A 85 10.05 8.82 3.45
CA PHE A 85 9.44 7.88 2.52
C PHE A 85 9.98 8.07 1.12
N ARG A 86 10.57 7.00 0.57
CA ARG A 86 10.90 6.94 -0.85
C ARG A 86 9.63 6.81 -1.67
N ARG A 87 9.43 7.75 -2.60
CA ARG A 87 8.39 7.67 -3.62
C ARG A 87 8.69 6.52 -4.57
N LEU A 88 7.68 5.76 -4.98
CA LEU A 88 7.83 4.67 -5.95
C LEU A 88 8.51 5.13 -7.25
N SER A 89 8.19 6.34 -7.73
CA SER A 89 8.84 6.91 -8.91
C SER A 89 10.35 7.08 -8.75
N ARG A 90 10.84 7.41 -7.54
CA ARG A 90 12.27 7.49 -7.27
C ARG A 90 12.92 6.11 -7.22
N ILE A 91 12.21 5.11 -6.68
CA ILE A 91 12.70 3.71 -6.68
C ILE A 91 12.79 3.21 -8.12
N ALA A 92 11.73 3.40 -8.91
CA ALA A 92 11.72 3.07 -10.33
C ALA A 92 12.87 3.73 -11.09
N ALA A 93 13.05 5.04 -10.94
CA ALA A 93 14.11 5.78 -11.62
C ALA A 93 15.51 5.30 -11.21
N ARG A 94 15.75 5.10 -9.90
CA ARG A 94 17.05 4.64 -9.37
C ARG A 94 17.43 3.27 -9.91
N HIS A 95 16.46 2.37 -10.04
CA HIS A 95 16.68 0.98 -10.46
C HIS A 95 16.32 0.74 -11.95
N ARG A 96 15.98 1.78 -12.71
CA ARG A 96 15.55 1.72 -14.11
C ARG A 96 14.43 0.69 -14.36
N LEU A 97 13.45 0.66 -13.46
CA LEU A 97 12.33 -0.29 -13.50
C LEU A 97 11.21 0.24 -14.40
N PRO A 98 10.51 -0.64 -15.15
CA PRO A 98 9.24 -0.31 -15.79
C PRO A 98 8.26 0.27 -14.76
N PHE A 99 7.70 1.45 -15.05
CA PHE A 99 6.87 2.19 -14.11
C PHE A 99 5.62 2.73 -14.79
N HIS A 100 4.46 2.36 -14.27
CA HIS A 100 3.15 2.82 -14.73
C HIS A 100 2.40 3.54 -13.63
N VAL A 101 1.67 4.60 -13.97
CA VAL A 101 0.83 5.34 -13.03
C VAL A 101 -0.61 5.28 -13.51
N THR A 102 -1.51 4.89 -12.63
CA THR A 102 -2.92 4.74 -12.97
C THR A 102 -3.83 5.23 -11.85
N GLU A 103 -5.06 5.59 -12.21
CA GLU A 103 -6.15 5.82 -11.28
C GLU A 103 -6.89 4.52 -10.99
N HIS A 104 -7.07 3.65 -11.99
CA HIS A 104 -7.72 2.37 -11.81
C HIS A 104 -6.91 1.20 -12.37
N VAL A 105 -6.80 0.14 -11.56
CA VAL A 105 -6.09 -1.08 -11.96
C VAL A 105 -6.73 -1.76 -13.18
N SER A 106 -8.01 -1.50 -13.41
CA SER A 106 -8.80 -2.04 -14.53
C SER A 106 -8.71 -1.21 -15.81
N ASP A 107 -8.00 -0.08 -15.82
CA ASP A 107 -7.83 0.74 -17.02
C ASP A 107 -7.10 -0.07 -18.10
N SER A 108 -7.51 0.08 -19.36
CA SER A 108 -6.93 -0.67 -20.49
C SER A 108 -5.41 -0.51 -20.57
N ALA A 109 -4.91 0.72 -20.44
CA ALA A 109 -3.46 1.01 -20.41
C ALA A 109 -2.74 0.29 -19.27
N THR A 110 -3.40 0.10 -18.12
CA THR A 110 -2.84 -0.67 -16.99
C THR A 110 -2.79 -2.16 -17.30
N LEU A 111 -3.84 -2.70 -17.91
CA LEU A 111 -3.90 -4.11 -18.32
C LEU A 111 -2.86 -4.42 -19.40
N GLU A 112 -2.70 -3.53 -20.38
CA GLU A 112 -1.68 -3.61 -21.43
C GLU A 112 -0.27 -3.58 -20.83
N PHE A 113 -0.03 -2.65 -19.89
CA PHE A 113 1.23 -2.60 -19.16
C PHE A 113 1.52 -3.91 -18.44
N ILE A 114 0.56 -4.43 -17.65
CA ILE A 114 0.71 -5.70 -16.92
C ILE A 114 1.02 -6.85 -17.88
N SER A 115 0.30 -6.93 -19.00
CA SER A 115 0.50 -7.96 -20.03
C SER A 115 1.93 -7.90 -20.61
N ALA A 116 2.40 -6.69 -20.94
CA ALA A 116 3.75 -6.48 -21.47
C ALA A 116 4.86 -6.89 -20.50
N GLN A 117 4.60 -6.89 -19.19
CA GLN A 117 5.58 -7.34 -18.18
C GLN A 117 5.61 -8.86 -17.99
N SER A 118 4.59 -9.59 -18.47
CA SER A 118 4.46 -11.04 -18.32
C SER A 118 4.85 -11.54 -16.91
N PRO A 119 4.16 -11.08 -15.85
CA PRO A 119 4.57 -11.36 -14.48
C PRO A 119 4.40 -12.84 -14.13
N ASP A 120 5.38 -13.40 -13.42
CA ASP A 120 5.23 -14.66 -12.72
C ASP A 120 4.32 -14.48 -11.51
N VAL A 121 4.48 -13.39 -10.76
CA VAL A 121 3.67 -13.08 -9.57
C VAL A 121 3.38 -11.59 -9.50
N ILE A 122 2.18 -11.26 -9.03
CA ILE A 122 1.79 -9.89 -8.73
C ILE A 122 1.70 -9.72 -7.22
N VAL A 123 2.35 -8.69 -6.69
CA VAL A 123 2.28 -8.33 -5.26
C VAL A 123 1.50 -7.03 -5.12
N THR A 124 0.45 -7.05 -4.30
CA THR A 124 -0.49 -5.92 -4.19
C THR A 124 -0.52 -5.34 -2.79
N LEU A 125 -0.63 -4.01 -2.73
CA LEU A 125 -0.99 -3.24 -1.55
C LEU A 125 -1.81 -2.04 -2.02
N VAL A 126 -3.08 -2.31 -2.36
CA VAL A 126 -4.01 -1.33 -2.91
C VAL A 126 -5.35 -1.39 -2.22
N HIS A 127 -6.12 -0.31 -2.38
CA HIS A 127 -7.48 -0.16 -1.85
C HIS A 127 -8.57 -0.57 -2.87
N GLN A 128 -8.17 -1.05 -4.06
CA GLN A 128 -9.09 -1.41 -5.14
C GLN A 128 -9.22 -2.92 -5.25
N ILE A 129 -10.40 -3.38 -5.67
CA ILE A 129 -10.62 -4.79 -6.00
C ILE A 129 -9.75 -5.14 -7.21
N ILE A 130 -8.93 -6.18 -7.07
CA ILE A 130 -8.13 -6.71 -8.17
C ILE A 130 -9.05 -7.57 -9.07
N PRO A 131 -9.29 -7.18 -10.33
CA PRO A 131 -10.17 -7.92 -11.22
C PRO A 131 -9.55 -9.27 -11.61
N ARG A 132 -10.42 -10.23 -11.95
CA ARG A 132 -10.01 -11.60 -12.31
C ARG A 132 -9.03 -11.65 -13.48
N ILE A 133 -9.09 -10.69 -14.41
CA ILE A 133 -8.16 -10.57 -15.53
C ILE A 133 -6.72 -10.35 -15.06
N ILE A 134 -6.50 -9.53 -14.03
CA ILE A 134 -5.18 -9.30 -13.41
C ILE A 134 -4.75 -10.53 -12.61
N ILE A 135 -5.68 -11.20 -11.92
CA ILE A 135 -5.35 -12.43 -11.18
C ILE A 135 -4.83 -13.51 -12.13
N LYS A 136 -5.45 -13.64 -13.31
CA LYS A 136 -5.06 -14.62 -14.33
C LYS A 136 -3.84 -14.21 -15.16
N SER A 137 -3.44 -12.94 -15.16
CA SER A 137 -2.28 -12.49 -15.95
C SER A 137 -0.94 -12.88 -15.31
N ALA A 138 -0.95 -13.36 -14.06
CA ALA A 138 0.24 -13.82 -13.37
C ALA A 138 0.25 -15.35 -13.25
N ARG A 139 1.36 -15.99 -13.66
CA ARG A 139 1.48 -17.46 -13.66
C ARG A 139 1.26 -18.10 -12.28
N LEU A 140 1.75 -17.47 -11.22
CA LEU A 140 1.63 -17.87 -9.83
C LEU A 140 0.50 -17.14 -9.09
N GLY A 141 -0.26 -16.30 -9.80
CA GLY A 141 -1.35 -15.51 -9.25
C GLY A 141 -0.90 -14.23 -8.52
N VAL A 142 -1.75 -13.79 -7.59
CA VAL A 142 -1.64 -12.50 -6.90
C VAL A 142 -1.54 -12.71 -5.41
N VAL A 143 -0.55 -12.09 -4.77
CA VAL A 143 -0.41 -12.01 -3.31
C VAL A 143 -0.73 -10.60 -2.85
N ASN A 144 -1.49 -10.46 -1.77
CA ASN A 144 -1.78 -9.18 -1.14
C ASN A 144 -1.01 -9.03 0.17
N ILE A 145 -0.35 -7.89 0.34
CA ILE A 145 0.21 -7.48 1.62
C ILE A 145 -0.93 -6.80 2.38
N HIS A 146 -1.44 -7.47 3.40
CA HIS A 146 -2.51 -6.93 4.24
C HIS A 146 -1.93 -6.43 5.57
N PRO A 147 -2.22 -5.19 6.01
CA PRO A 147 -1.70 -4.65 7.26
C PRO A 147 -2.53 -5.15 8.46
N GLY A 148 -2.61 -6.47 8.63
CA GLY A 148 -3.38 -7.13 9.67
C GLY A 148 -3.30 -8.66 9.62
N LEU A 149 -3.54 -9.31 10.76
CA LEU A 149 -3.61 -10.77 10.84
C LEU A 149 -4.98 -11.27 10.33
N ILE A 150 -4.96 -11.97 9.21
CA ILE A 150 -6.12 -12.67 8.65
C ILE A 150 -6.32 -14.00 9.39
N PRO A 151 -7.57 -14.45 9.65
CA PRO A 151 -8.84 -13.83 9.29
C PRO A 151 -9.36 -12.76 10.28
N GLY A 152 -8.67 -12.53 11.40
CA GLY A 152 -9.18 -11.73 12.53
C GLY A 152 -9.42 -10.25 12.24
N VAL A 153 -8.63 -9.63 11.36
CA VAL A 153 -8.78 -8.23 10.94
C VAL A 153 -8.81 -8.11 9.42
N SER A 154 -9.76 -8.79 8.76
CA SER A 154 -9.99 -8.64 7.33
C SER A 154 -10.66 -7.31 6.98
N GLY A 155 -10.34 -6.74 5.82
CA GLY A 155 -10.95 -5.51 5.31
C GLY A 155 -10.26 -4.20 5.71
N ASP A 156 -10.82 -3.09 5.27
CA ASP A 156 -10.35 -1.73 5.57
C ASP A 156 -11.25 -1.14 6.68
N PRO A 157 -10.73 -0.62 7.81
CA PRO A 157 -9.32 -0.35 8.13
C PRO A 157 -8.72 -1.32 9.17
N ALA A 158 -8.13 -2.44 8.70
CA ALA A 158 -7.58 -3.53 9.53
C ALA A 158 -6.65 -3.10 10.68
N VAL A 159 -5.74 -2.15 10.43
CA VAL A 159 -4.83 -1.64 11.47
C VAL A 159 -5.61 -1.07 12.64
N PHE A 160 -6.61 -0.24 12.34
CA PHE A 160 -7.44 0.44 13.34
C PHE A 160 -8.31 -0.55 14.07
N LEU A 161 -8.92 -1.49 13.34
CA LEU A 161 -9.75 -2.53 13.92
C LEU A 161 -8.97 -3.37 14.92
N GLY A 162 -7.72 -3.71 14.63
CA GLY A 162 -6.91 -4.46 15.57
C GLY A 162 -6.50 -3.64 16.81
N VAL A 163 -6.30 -2.33 16.68
CA VAL A 163 -5.98 -1.46 17.83
C VAL A 163 -7.22 -1.31 18.71
N GLU A 164 -8.38 -1.02 18.11
CA GLU A 164 -9.67 -0.88 18.80
C GLU A 164 -10.05 -2.17 19.55
N ARG A 165 -9.86 -3.33 18.90
CA ARG A 165 -10.15 -4.63 19.51
C ARG A 165 -9.07 -5.11 20.49
N GLY A 166 -8.01 -4.33 20.70
CA GLY A 166 -6.89 -4.72 21.55
C GLY A 166 -6.15 -5.97 21.06
N LEU A 167 -6.25 -6.30 19.77
CA LEU A 167 -5.59 -7.45 19.15
C LEU A 167 -4.08 -7.24 19.02
N TRP A 168 -3.61 -5.99 19.00
CA TRP A 168 -2.19 -5.63 19.01
C TRP A 168 -1.67 -5.33 20.41
N ARG A 169 -2.12 -6.06 21.44
CA ARG A 169 -1.34 -6.12 22.68
C ARG A 169 -0.04 -6.84 22.33
N VAL A 170 1.08 -6.12 22.37
CA VAL A 170 2.40 -6.74 22.42
C VAL A 170 2.34 -7.70 23.61
N ARG A 171 2.23 -9.00 23.36
CA ARG A 171 2.53 -10.01 24.39
C ARG A 171 4.00 -9.78 24.70
N GLY A 172 4.28 -9.00 25.74
CA GLY A 172 5.58 -9.03 26.38
C GLY A 172 5.85 -10.49 26.72
N ASN A 173 6.92 -11.03 26.14
CA ASN A 173 7.53 -12.31 26.50
C ASN A 173 6.57 -13.36 27.08
N ALA A 174 5.68 -13.91 26.25
CA ALA A 174 5.13 -15.22 26.56
C ALA A 174 6.18 -16.26 26.10
N PRO A 175 6.68 -17.15 26.98
CA PRO A 175 7.62 -18.17 26.57
C PRO A 175 6.98 -19.02 25.48
N LEU A 176 7.74 -19.27 24.41
CA LEU A 176 7.40 -20.24 23.37
C LEU A 176 7.28 -21.61 24.06
N ASP A 177 6.05 -22.04 24.34
CA ASP A 177 5.77 -23.40 24.76
C ASP A 177 6.11 -24.30 23.58
N ARG A 178 7.20 -25.05 23.71
CA ARG A 178 7.59 -26.10 22.78
C ARG A 178 6.62 -27.27 23.00
N ARG A 179 5.84 -27.59 21.99
CA ARG A 179 5.33 -28.94 21.78
C ARG A 179 5.52 -29.30 20.31
#